data_AF-A0A9P1BHM7-F1
#
_entry.id   AF-A0A9P1BHM7-F1
#
_cell.length_a   1.000
_cell.length_b   1.000
_cell.length_c   1.000
_cell.angle_alpha   90.00
_cell.angle_beta   90.00
_cell.angle_gamma   90.00
#
_symmetry.space_group_name_H-M   'P 1'
#
loop_
_entity.id
_entity.type
_entity.pdbx_description
1 polymer ?
#
loop_
_entity_poly.entity_id
_entity_poly.type
_entity_poly.pdbx_seq_one_letter_code
_entity_poly.pdbx_strand_id
1 'polypeptide(L)'
;MARLFALSFLVLAGAQLPDDECDVSGGNDCALNALQRDARRLESTEELEPFMVEVETKETQNVSMEDLGLDELHRLLGMAQEELLKRGELYGASPPEDGMDAERGRSDAFNGTDGSKAKSAAGLASCGEPHYYGSSPKELCFCKLAGNPGCSKKSCTCPQGCGSNVVWHSSNSVTFKNRARAHGCHPSTVLLTAPKAYYGTPRDLKQCSDALSVIEMLLRDSWNLYQSRVHRGSMHQCFHGSRTASVKYLHLQSFCSYASFHAMPNNNHAVGVCVKMESLSQASSLARQLYNQME
;
A
#
# COMPACT_ATOMS: atom_id res chain seq x y z
N MET A 1 -1.84 -16.22 -12.79
CA MET A 1 -0.42 -16.35 -13.21
C MET A 1 -0.25 -17.21 -14.47
N ALA A 2 -0.90 -18.39 -14.58
CA ALA A 2 -0.77 -19.27 -15.76
C ALA A 2 -1.09 -18.60 -17.11
N ARG A 3 -2.10 -17.71 -17.17
CA ARG A 3 -2.43 -16.95 -18.39
C ARG A 3 -1.40 -15.88 -18.77
N LEU A 4 -0.66 -15.33 -17.80
CA LEU A 4 0.43 -14.38 -18.07
C LEU A 4 1.67 -15.10 -18.61
N PHE A 5 1.96 -16.31 -18.09
CA PHE A 5 3.04 -17.16 -18.60
C PHE A 5 2.76 -17.68 -20.02
N ALA A 6 1.50 -17.99 -20.37
CA ALA A 6 1.11 -18.37 -21.73
C ALA A 6 1.37 -17.24 -22.76
N LEU A 7 1.10 -15.98 -22.38
CA LEU A 7 1.40 -14.80 -23.19
C LEU A 7 2.91 -14.55 -23.33
N SER A 8 3.71 -14.80 -22.29
CA SER A 8 5.18 -14.73 -22.39
C SER A 8 5.79 -15.86 -23.24
N PHE A 9 5.21 -17.07 -23.21
CA PHE A 9 5.67 -18.19 -24.03
C PHE A 9 5.40 -17.98 -25.53
N LEU A 10 4.28 -17.35 -25.90
CA LEU A 10 3.94 -16.98 -27.29
C LEU A 10 4.99 -16.03 -27.91
N VAL A 11 5.57 -15.13 -27.12
CA VAL A 11 6.62 -14.22 -27.58
C VAL A 11 7.99 -14.92 -27.66
N LEU A 12 8.23 -15.94 -26.84
CA LEU A 12 9.49 -16.71 -26.79
C LEU A 12 9.59 -17.80 -27.88
N ALA A 13 8.48 -18.33 -28.36
CA ALA A 13 8.46 -19.45 -29.31
C ALA A 13 8.76 -19.08 -30.78
N GLY A 14 9.02 -17.80 -31.09
CA GLY A 14 9.44 -17.39 -32.43
C GLY A 14 8.50 -17.86 -33.54
N ALA A 15 7.18 -17.64 -33.37
CA ALA A 15 6.23 -17.92 -34.43
C ALA A 15 6.50 -16.96 -35.60
N GLN A 16 7.15 -17.47 -36.64
CA GLN A 16 7.17 -16.84 -37.95
C GLN A 16 5.74 -16.86 -38.49
N LEU A 17 5.09 -15.69 -38.46
CA LEU A 17 3.85 -15.46 -39.18
C LEU A 17 4.15 -15.62 -40.68
N PRO A 18 3.36 -16.38 -41.45
CA PRO A 18 3.45 -16.32 -42.90
C PRO A 18 3.03 -14.91 -43.34
N ASP A 19 3.97 -14.19 -43.98
CA ASP A 19 3.92 -12.75 -44.23
C ASP A 19 2.90 -12.28 -45.29
N ASP A 20 2.04 -13.13 -45.85
CA ASP A 20 1.33 -12.77 -47.10
C ASP A 20 -0.17 -12.41 -46.99
N GLU A 21 -0.80 -12.37 -45.81
CA GLU A 21 -2.26 -12.09 -45.70
C GLU A 21 -2.65 -10.76 -45.02
N CYS A 22 -1.69 -9.95 -44.53
CA CYS A 22 -2.01 -8.73 -43.78
C CYS A 22 -1.91 -7.41 -44.56
N ASP A 23 -1.49 -7.43 -45.83
CA ASP A 23 -1.04 -6.22 -46.52
C ASP A 23 -2.16 -5.37 -47.18
N VAL A 24 -3.43 -5.78 -47.10
CA VAL A 24 -4.52 -5.13 -47.88
C VAL A 24 -5.53 -4.34 -47.03
N SER A 25 -5.47 -4.41 -45.70
CA SER A 25 -6.40 -3.66 -44.83
C SER A 25 -5.66 -3.04 -43.67
N GLY A 26 -5.13 -1.83 -43.88
CA GLY A 26 -4.43 -1.03 -42.89
C GLY A 26 -5.29 -0.63 -41.69
N GLY A 27 -5.45 -1.56 -40.74
CA GLY A 27 -6.16 -1.35 -39.48
C GLY A 27 -5.64 -2.26 -38.37
N ASN A 28 -5.54 -1.71 -37.16
CA ASN A 28 -5.09 -2.39 -35.94
C ASN A 28 -5.92 -3.64 -35.55
N ASP A 29 -7.02 -3.92 -36.24
CA ASP A 29 -7.90 -5.07 -36.00
C ASP A 29 -7.32 -6.40 -36.50
N CYS A 30 -6.34 -6.39 -37.40
CA CYS A 30 -5.78 -7.63 -37.95
C CYS A 30 -4.91 -8.38 -36.92
N ALA A 31 -4.05 -7.65 -36.20
CA ALA A 31 -3.20 -8.23 -35.15
C ALA A 31 -4.03 -8.81 -34.00
N LEU A 32 -5.13 -8.13 -33.62
CA LEU A 32 -6.02 -8.60 -32.56
C LEU A 32 -6.79 -9.87 -32.98
N ASN A 33 -7.24 -9.94 -34.24
CA ASN A 33 -7.95 -11.11 -34.77
C ASN A 33 -7.02 -12.31 -34.99
N ALA A 34 -5.75 -12.09 -35.38
CA ALA A 34 -4.73 -13.14 -35.46
C ALA A 34 -4.42 -13.72 -34.07
N LEU A 35 -4.20 -12.85 -33.07
CA LEU A 35 -4.02 -13.27 -31.67
C LEU A 35 -5.23 -14.03 -31.11
N GLN A 36 -6.44 -13.61 -31.45
CA GLN A 36 -7.67 -14.32 -31.03
C GLN A 36 -7.85 -15.67 -31.73
N ARG A 37 -7.40 -15.83 -32.98
CA ARG A 37 -7.43 -17.12 -33.69
C ARG A 37 -6.42 -18.11 -33.10
N ASP A 38 -5.21 -17.66 -32.80
CA ASP A 38 -4.18 -18.53 -32.23
C ASP A 38 -4.49 -18.94 -30.78
N ALA A 39 -5.09 -18.04 -30.00
CA ALA A 39 -5.58 -18.36 -28.66
C ALA A 39 -6.65 -19.48 -28.68
N ARG A 40 -7.53 -19.51 -29.70
CA ARG A 40 -8.54 -20.59 -29.86
C ARG A 40 -7.94 -21.89 -30.36
N ARG A 41 -6.80 -21.85 -31.07
CA ARG A 41 -6.11 -23.04 -31.57
C ARG A 41 -5.34 -23.77 -30.46
N LEU A 42 -4.89 -23.04 -29.44
CA LEU A 42 -4.23 -23.58 -28.25
C LEU A 42 -5.21 -24.19 -27.24
N GLU A 43 -6.51 -23.86 -27.31
CA GLU A 43 -7.55 -24.53 -26.51
C GLU A 43 -7.84 -25.96 -27.01
N SER A 44 -7.33 -26.36 -28.19
CA SER A 44 -7.58 -27.69 -28.77
C SER A 44 -6.39 -28.65 -28.73
N THR A 45 -5.30 -28.32 -28.06
CA THR A 45 -4.14 -29.21 -27.93
C THR A 45 -4.17 -29.98 -26.60
N GLU A 46 -4.42 -31.29 -26.69
CA GLU A 46 -4.44 -32.27 -25.57
C GLU A 46 -3.10 -32.36 -24.79
N GLU A 47 -2.06 -31.61 -25.16
CA GLU A 47 -0.74 -31.65 -24.53
C GLU A 47 -0.58 -30.73 -23.30
N LEU A 48 -1.57 -29.90 -22.96
CA LEU A 48 -1.48 -28.96 -21.82
C LEU A 48 -2.13 -29.46 -20.52
N GLU A 49 -2.90 -30.56 -20.57
CA GLU A 49 -3.52 -31.20 -19.40
C GLU A 49 -2.51 -31.53 -18.27
N PRO A 50 -1.35 -32.17 -18.52
CA PRO A 50 -0.45 -32.55 -17.43
C PRO A 50 0.25 -31.35 -16.77
N PHE A 51 0.34 -30.20 -17.43
CA PHE A 51 0.97 -29.00 -16.88
C PHE A 51 0.01 -28.14 -16.05
N MET A 52 -1.29 -28.16 -16.36
CA MET A 52 -2.31 -27.46 -15.58
C MET A 52 -2.55 -28.13 -14.21
N VAL A 53 -2.46 -29.46 -14.15
CA VAL A 53 -2.63 -30.24 -12.90
C VAL A 53 -1.46 -30.01 -11.92
N GLU A 54 -0.24 -29.78 -12.41
CA GLU A 54 0.93 -29.52 -11.54
C GLU A 54 0.95 -28.08 -10.98
N VAL A 55 0.27 -27.13 -11.63
CA VAL A 55 0.11 -25.75 -11.13
C VAL A 55 -1.03 -25.65 -10.11
N GLU A 56 -2.02 -26.55 -10.14
CA GLU A 56 -3.11 -26.59 -9.15
C GLU A 56 -2.71 -27.19 -7.79
N THR A 57 -1.57 -27.90 -7.70
CA THR A 57 -1.13 -28.55 -6.45
C THR A 57 -0.13 -27.72 -5.61
N LYS A 58 0.30 -26.56 -6.10
CA LYS A 58 1.01 -25.55 -5.29
C LYS A 58 0.07 -24.37 -5.04
N GLU A 59 -0.07 -23.98 -3.77
CA GLU A 59 -0.84 -22.83 -3.29
C GLU A 59 -0.55 -21.54 -4.08
N THR A 60 -1.16 -21.39 -5.25
CA THR A 60 -1.27 -20.12 -5.95
C THR A 60 -2.62 -19.55 -5.54
N GLN A 61 -2.56 -18.66 -4.56
CA GLN A 61 -3.73 -17.91 -4.10
C GLN A 61 -4.36 -17.20 -5.30
N ASN A 62 -5.62 -17.55 -5.60
CA ASN A 62 -6.49 -16.80 -6.49
C ASN A 62 -6.66 -15.39 -5.94
N VAL A 63 -5.79 -14.46 -6.37
CA VAL A 63 -6.06 -13.02 -6.24
C VAL A 63 -7.05 -12.70 -7.34
N SER A 64 -8.30 -12.36 -6.97
CA SER A 64 -9.29 -11.90 -7.94
C SER A 64 -8.77 -10.63 -8.62
N MET A 65 -9.00 -10.51 -9.94
CA MET A 65 -8.76 -9.27 -10.69
C MET A 65 -9.51 -8.07 -10.09
N GLU A 66 -10.58 -8.31 -9.34
CA GLU A 66 -11.37 -7.26 -8.67
C GLU A 66 -10.64 -6.66 -7.45
N ASP A 67 -9.70 -7.41 -6.86
CA ASP A 67 -8.87 -6.94 -5.74
C ASP A 67 -7.62 -6.19 -6.23
N LEU A 68 -7.28 -6.31 -7.51
CA LEU A 68 -6.28 -5.46 -8.16
C LEU A 68 -6.99 -4.17 -8.57
N GLY A 69 -6.96 -3.16 -7.69
CA GLY A 69 -7.50 -1.84 -8.02
C GLY A 69 -6.94 -1.30 -9.34
N LEU A 70 -7.67 -0.41 -10.02
CA LEU A 70 -7.27 0.19 -11.31
C LEU A 70 -5.84 0.76 -11.30
N ASP A 71 -5.39 1.26 -10.16
CA ASP A 71 -4.04 1.78 -9.96
C ASP A 71 -2.96 0.68 -10.09
N GLU A 72 -3.25 -0.55 -9.66
CA GLU A 72 -2.35 -1.69 -9.79
C GLU A 72 -2.31 -2.21 -11.22
N LEU A 73 -3.44 -2.16 -11.95
CA LEU A 73 -3.47 -2.47 -13.37
C LEU A 73 -2.59 -1.49 -14.15
N HIS A 74 -2.70 -0.18 -13.89
CA HIS A 74 -1.84 0.82 -14.51
C HIS A 74 -0.35 0.65 -14.14
N ARG A 75 -0.05 0.29 -12.89
CA ARG A 75 1.34 0.04 -12.44
C ARG A 75 1.94 -1.17 -13.15
N LEU A 76 1.20 -2.27 -13.25
CA LEU A 76 1.62 -3.48 -13.97
C LEU A 76 1.81 -3.19 -15.47
N LEU A 77 0.94 -2.37 -16.07
CA LEU A 77 1.08 -1.94 -17.46
C LEU A 77 2.36 -1.12 -17.68
N GLY A 78 2.67 -0.19 -16.76
CA GLY A 78 3.89 0.62 -16.82
C GLY A 78 5.17 -0.21 -16.69
N MET A 79 5.20 -1.19 -15.77
CA MET A 79 6.33 -2.11 -15.64
C MET A 79 6.53 -2.96 -16.89
N ALA A 80 5.46 -3.44 -17.51
CA ALA A 80 5.54 -4.20 -18.75
C ALA A 80 6.07 -3.34 -19.91
N GLN A 81 5.68 -2.07 -20.00
CA GLN A 81 6.19 -1.14 -20.99
C GLN A 81 7.68 -0.81 -20.80
N GLU A 82 8.11 -0.59 -19.55
CA GLU A 82 9.53 -0.34 -19.25
C GLU A 82 10.41 -1.55 -19.60
N GLU A 83 9.94 -2.76 -19.32
CA GLU A 83 10.66 -3.98 -19.66
C GLU A 83 10.74 -4.20 -21.19
N LEU A 84 9.68 -3.85 -21.93
CA LEU A 84 9.71 -3.85 -23.40
C LEU A 84 10.69 -2.81 -23.96
N LEU A 85 10.75 -1.61 -23.37
CA LEU A 85 11.72 -0.57 -23.75
C LEU A 85 13.16 -1.03 -23.51
N LYS A 86 13.47 -1.59 -22.33
CA LYS A 86 14.81 -2.14 -22.02
C LYS A 86 15.25 -3.23 -23.00
N ARG A 87 14.30 -4.05 -23.46
CA ARG A 87 14.58 -5.11 -24.45
C ARG A 87 14.76 -4.54 -25.86
N GLY A 88 14.09 -3.44 -26.20
CA GLY A 88 14.30 -2.72 -27.46
C GLY A 88 15.67 -2.04 -27.55
N GLU A 89 16.21 -1.58 -26.42
CA GLU A 89 17.55 -0.96 -26.37
C GLU A 89 18.70 -1.99 -26.49
N LEU A 90 18.44 -3.28 -26.29
CA LEU A 90 19.47 -4.32 -26.42
C LEU A 90 19.90 -4.61 -27.87
N TYR A 91 19.30 -3.97 -28.87
CA TYR A 91 19.58 -4.19 -30.29
C TYR A 91 20.30 -3.05 -31.02
N GLY A 92 20.79 -1.98 -30.36
CA GLY A 92 21.41 -0.92 -31.18
C GLY A 92 22.11 0.26 -30.50
N ALA A 93 22.93 0.07 -29.46
CA ALA A 93 23.79 1.15 -28.99
C ALA A 93 25.20 0.66 -28.65
N SER A 94 26.17 1.07 -29.46
CA SER A 94 27.60 1.00 -29.14
C SER A 94 27.92 1.93 -27.95
N PRO A 95 28.85 1.56 -27.06
CA PRO A 95 29.19 2.39 -25.90
C PRO A 95 30.07 3.58 -26.31
N PRO A 96 29.85 4.78 -25.72
CA PRO A 96 30.83 5.86 -25.77
C PRO A 96 31.94 5.64 -24.75
N GLU A 97 33.18 5.87 -25.19
CA GLU A 97 34.40 5.88 -24.39
C GLU A 97 34.54 7.17 -23.57
N ASP A 98 35.16 7.01 -22.39
CA ASP A 98 36.04 7.91 -21.62
C ASP A 98 35.67 9.39 -21.37
N GLY A 99 35.76 9.77 -20.09
CA GLY A 99 35.76 11.17 -19.67
C GLY A 99 35.99 11.36 -18.17
N MET A 100 37.18 11.86 -17.82
CA MET A 100 37.74 12.07 -16.49
C MET A 100 37.13 13.23 -15.66
N ASP A 101 37.56 13.27 -14.38
CA ASP A 101 37.86 14.45 -13.53
C ASP A 101 36.86 14.96 -12.47
N ALA A 102 37.21 14.64 -11.22
CA ALA A 102 37.68 15.52 -10.14
C ALA A 102 36.87 16.73 -9.58
N GLU A 103 37.16 16.98 -8.29
CA GLU A 103 36.93 18.16 -7.43
C GLU A 103 35.69 18.10 -6.51
N ARG A 104 35.79 17.96 -5.18
CA ARG A 104 36.54 18.68 -4.11
C ARG A 104 35.91 20.03 -3.74
N GLY A 105 35.25 20.06 -2.58
CA GLY A 105 35.32 21.19 -1.67
C GLY A 105 33.99 21.87 -1.30
N ARG A 106 33.74 21.92 0.02
CA ARG A 106 33.66 23.15 0.84
C ARG A 106 32.47 23.10 1.80
N SER A 107 32.80 22.87 3.07
CA SER A 107 31.95 22.91 4.24
C SER A 107 31.94 24.33 4.81
N ASP A 108 30.80 25.02 4.74
CA ASP A 108 30.58 26.29 5.43
C ASP A 108 29.67 26.07 6.65
N ALA A 109 30.23 26.40 7.81
CA ALA A 109 29.60 26.37 9.11
C ALA A 109 28.63 27.55 9.25
N PHE A 110 27.34 27.27 9.45
CA PHE A 110 26.33 28.28 9.76
C PHE A 110 26.11 28.33 11.27
N ASN A 111 26.66 29.37 11.90
CA ASN A 111 26.49 29.69 13.31
C ASN A 111 25.40 30.78 13.42
N GLY A 112 24.19 30.38 13.78
CA GLY A 112 23.02 31.27 13.89
C GLY A 112 22.27 31.02 15.18
N THR A 113 22.70 31.70 16.25
CA THR A 113 21.96 31.80 17.51
C THR A 113 20.93 32.91 17.39
N ASP A 114 19.67 32.56 17.15
CA ASP A 114 18.58 33.54 17.12
C ASP A 114 17.56 33.28 18.24
N GLY A 115 17.48 34.26 19.14
CA GLY A 115 16.64 34.28 20.33
C GLY A 115 15.17 34.48 19.97
N SER A 116 14.43 33.38 19.81
CA SER A 116 12.98 33.43 19.64
C SER A 116 12.27 33.47 20.98
N LYS A 117 11.75 34.64 21.33
CA LYS A 117 10.72 34.83 22.38
C LYS A 117 9.53 33.93 22.05
N ALA A 118 9.33 32.89 22.83
CA ALA A 118 8.17 32.01 22.75
C ALA A 118 6.89 32.82 23.02
N LYS A 119 6.18 33.18 21.94
CA LYS A 119 4.78 33.60 22.03
C LYS A 119 4.01 32.44 22.64
N SER A 120 3.41 32.68 23.80
CA SER A 120 2.55 31.77 24.53
C SER A 120 1.50 31.21 23.58
N ALA A 121 1.65 29.94 23.21
CA ALA A 121 0.72 29.25 22.34
C ALA A 121 -0.67 29.30 22.99
N ALA A 122 -1.62 29.97 22.32
CA ALA A 122 -3.02 29.92 22.71
C ALA A 122 -3.42 28.45 22.88
N GLY A 123 -3.95 28.11 24.05
CA GLY A 123 -4.07 26.74 24.54
C GLY A 123 -4.72 25.81 23.53
N LEU A 124 -3.93 24.87 23.01
CA LEU A 124 -4.44 23.69 22.30
C LEU A 124 -5.40 22.99 23.27
N ALA A 125 -6.68 22.97 22.94
CA ALA A 125 -7.67 22.24 23.72
C ALA A 125 -7.25 20.76 23.73
N SER A 126 -7.19 20.17 24.92
CA SER A 126 -7.16 18.71 25.03
C SER A 126 -8.41 18.19 24.33
N CYS A 127 -8.26 17.28 23.36
CA CYS A 127 -9.37 16.82 22.53
C CYS A 127 -10.43 16.00 23.28
N GLY A 128 -10.28 15.84 24.61
CA GLY A 128 -11.14 15.01 25.44
C GLY A 128 -11.15 13.56 24.95
N GLU A 129 -12.08 12.74 25.45
CA GLU A 129 -12.46 11.52 24.74
C GLU A 129 -13.47 11.92 23.66
N PRO A 130 -13.07 12.06 22.39
CA PRO A 130 -13.97 12.52 21.37
C PRO A 130 -15.04 11.44 21.15
N HIS A 131 -16.30 11.85 21.28
CA HIS A 131 -17.44 11.00 20.98
C HIS A 131 -17.57 10.80 19.47
N TYR A 132 -17.81 9.56 19.06
CA TYR A 132 -18.13 9.26 17.67
C TYR A 132 -19.37 10.02 17.18
N TYR A 133 -19.21 10.79 16.10
CA TYR A 133 -20.29 11.53 15.42
C TYR A 133 -20.42 11.19 13.93
N GLY A 134 -19.68 10.17 13.46
CA GLY A 134 -19.78 9.70 12.08
C GLY A 134 -21.13 9.09 11.76
N SER A 135 -21.40 8.91 10.46
CA SER A 135 -22.70 8.39 9.98
C SER A 135 -22.58 7.25 8.98
N SER A 136 -21.40 7.02 8.39
CA SER A 136 -21.25 5.97 7.40
C SER A 136 -21.19 4.57 8.05
N PRO A 137 -21.73 3.52 7.42
CA PRO A 137 -21.67 2.15 7.97
C PRO A 137 -20.24 1.64 8.21
N LYS A 138 -19.28 2.12 7.40
CA LYS A 138 -17.85 1.77 7.54
C LYS A 138 -17.23 2.45 8.77
N GLU A 139 -17.51 3.73 8.99
CA GLU A 139 -17.09 4.44 10.20
C GLU A 139 -17.71 3.84 11.46
N LEU A 140 -19.01 3.49 11.39
CA LEU A 140 -19.69 2.84 12.50
C LEU A 140 -19.03 1.49 12.83
N CYS A 141 -18.63 0.74 11.81
CA CYS A 141 -17.87 -0.49 12.02
C CYS A 141 -16.57 -0.23 12.79
N PHE A 142 -15.76 0.75 12.36
CA PHE A 142 -14.51 1.10 13.09
C PHE A 142 -14.79 1.55 14.51
N CYS A 143 -15.82 2.36 14.71
CA CYS A 143 -16.27 2.77 16.04
C CYS A 143 -16.60 1.57 16.94
N LYS A 144 -17.33 0.57 16.42
CA LYS A 144 -17.68 -0.65 17.15
C LYS A 144 -16.45 -1.49 17.49
N LEU A 145 -15.52 -1.67 16.53
CA LEU A 145 -14.27 -2.39 16.77
C LEU A 145 -13.40 -1.69 17.82
N ALA A 146 -13.36 -0.36 17.77
CA ALA A 146 -12.64 0.47 18.74
C ALA A 146 -13.26 0.46 20.14
N GLY A 147 -14.52 0.02 20.28
CA GLY A 147 -15.25 0.09 21.54
C GLY A 147 -15.53 1.52 21.99
N ASN A 148 -15.63 2.47 21.05
CA ASN A 148 -15.90 3.86 21.38
C ASN A 148 -17.33 3.99 21.97
N PRO A 149 -17.49 4.66 23.13
CA PRO A 149 -18.79 4.77 23.81
C PRO A 149 -19.91 5.36 22.95
N GLY A 150 -19.58 6.23 21.99
CA GLY A 150 -20.54 6.91 21.12
C GLY A 150 -21.34 5.98 20.22
N CYS A 151 -20.86 4.76 19.94
CA CYS A 151 -21.58 3.74 19.17
C CYS A 151 -21.86 2.45 19.95
N SER A 152 -21.63 2.42 21.27
CA SER A 152 -21.84 1.23 22.12
C SER A 152 -23.23 0.59 21.92
N LYS A 153 -24.29 1.42 21.85
CA LYS A 153 -25.68 0.99 21.67
C LYS A 153 -26.09 0.66 20.23
N LYS A 154 -25.22 0.89 19.25
CA LYS A 154 -25.49 0.60 17.83
C LYS A 154 -25.20 -0.88 17.52
N SER A 155 -25.90 -1.47 16.55
CA SER A 155 -25.61 -2.83 16.08
C SER A 155 -24.25 -2.88 15.35
N CYS A 156 -23.65 -4.07 15.31
CA CYS A 156 -22.41 -4.29 14.57
C CYS A 156 -22.69 -4.25 13.05
N THR A 157 -21.94 -3.42 12.32
CA THR A 157 -22.02 -3.32 10.85
C THR A 157 -20.79 -3.90 10.14
N CYS A 158 -19.84 -4.46 10.89
CA CYS A 158 -18.61 -5.00 10.34
C CYS A 158 -18.84 -6.35 9.64
N PRO A 159 -18.39 -6.53 8.39
CA PRO A 159 -18.47 -7.82 7.70
C PRO A 159 -17.75 -8.95 8.42
N GLN A 160 -16.65 -8.65 9.12
CA GLN A 160 -15.91 -9.61 9.94
C GLN A 160 -16.50 -9.82 11.35
N GLY A 161 -17.58 -9.12 11.69
CA GLY A 161 -18.11 -9.05 13.06
C GLY A 161 -17.37 -8.04 13.94
N CYS A 162 -17.83 -7.89 15.19
CA CYS A 162 -17.30 -6.95 16.18
C CYS A 162 -16.91 -7.66 17.49
N GLY A 163 -16.68 -8.97 17.43
CA GLY A 163 -16.34 -9.78 18.60
C GLY A 163 -14.87 -9.64 19.03
N SER A 164 -14.56 -10.15 20.22
CA SER A 164 -13.19 -10.17 20.77
C SER A 164 -12.21 -11.06 19.96
N ASN A 165 -12.73 -11.92 19.09
CA ASN A 165 -11.92 -12.78 18.23
C ASN A 165 -11.40 -12.08 16.96
N VAL A 166 -11.92 -10.89 16.63
CA VAL A 166 -11.51 -10.14 15.43
C VAL A 166 -10.74 -8.86 15.75
N VAL A 167 -10.67 -8.48 17.02
CA VAL A 167 -9.98 -7.30 17.51
C VAL A 167 -8.96 -7.69 18.57
N TRP A 168 -7.76 -7.13 18.48
CA TRP A 168 -6.78 -7.13 19.55
C TRP A 168 -6.85 -5.79 20.27
N HIS A 169 -7.14 -5.82 21.57
CA HIS A 169 -7.30 -4.62 22.39
C HIS A 169 -6.00 -4.26 23.10
N SER A 170 -5.64 -2.98 23.04
CA SER A 170 -4.68 -2.32 23.93
C SER A 170 -5.42 -1.38 24.89
N SER A 171 -4.70 -0.66 25.76
CA SER A 171 -5.34 0.26 26.72
C SER A 171 -6.15 1.35 26.00
N ASN A 172 -5.55 2.01 25.02
CA ASN A 172 -6.09 3.20 24.35
C ASN A 172 -6.21 3.05 22.82
N SER A 173 -5.88 1.88 22.28
CA SER A 173 -6.03 1.54 20.88
C SER A 173 -6.64 0.15 20.69
N VAL A 174 -7.03 -0.14 19.45
CA VAL A 174 -7.39 -1.46 18.98
C VAL A 174 -6.66 -1.74 17.68
N THR A 175 -6.39 -3.01 17.41
CA THR A 175 -5.88 -3.45 16.12
C THR A 175 -6.73 -4.59 15.58
N PHE A 176 -6.92 -4.62 14.27
CA PHE A 176 -7.61 -5.71 13.59
C PHE A 176 -7.02 -5.92 12.19
N LYS A 177 -7.28 -7.08 11.58
CA LYS A 177 -6.82 -7.36 10.21
C LYS A 177 -7.61 -6.53 9.22
N ASN A 178 -6.90 -5.92 8.26
CA ASN A 178 -7.54 -5.41 7.06
C ASN A 178 -8.04 -6.57 6.20
N ARG A 179 -9.15 -6.36 5.50
CA ARG A 179 -9.63 -7.32 4.50
C ARG A 179 -8.78 -7.27 3.22
N ALA A 180 -8.32 -6.08 2.85
CA ALA A 180 -7.40 -5.90 1.74
C ALA A 180 -5.98 -6.34 2.14
N ARG A 181 -5.19 -6.76 1.16
CA ARG A 181 -3.87 -7.38 1.35
C ARG A 181 -2.77 -6.51 0.77
N ALA A 182 -1.59 -6.58 1.37
CA ALA A 182 -0.40 -5.94 0.84
C ALA A 182 0.19 -6.75 -0.34
N HIS A 183 0.74 -6.07 -1.34
CA HIS A 183 1.40 -6.68 -2.48
C HIS A 183 2.90 -6.78 -2.25
N GLY A 184 3.53 -7.85 -2.73
CA GLY A 184 4.98 -8.04 -2.64
C GLY A 184 5.47 -8.61 -1.31
N CYS A 185 4.60 -9.22 -0.49
CA CYS A 185 5.01 -9.79 0.79
C CYS A 185 4.25 -11.01 1.24
N HIS A 186 4.94 -11.85 2.01
CA HIS A 186 4.40 -13.03 2.66
C HIS A 186 4.77 -13.04 4.15
N PRO A 187 3.79 -13.02 5.07
CA PRO A 187 2.35 -12.91 4.83
C PRO A 187 1.94 -11.52 4.32
N SER A 188 0.99 -11.46 3.38
CA SER A 188 0.42 -10.22 2.80
C SER A 188 -0.57 -9.52 3.72
N THR A 189 -0.47 -9.74 5.03
CA THR A 189 -1.43 -9.22 6.01
C THR A 189 -1.17 -7.75 6.28
N VAL A 190 -2.23 -6.95 6.22
CA VAL A 190 -2.21 -5.56 6.69
C VAL A 190 -2.97 -5.50 8.01
N LEU A 191 -2.38 -4.85 9.02
CA LEU A 191 -3.06 -4.53 10.26
C LEU A 191 -3.54 -3.08 10.25
N LEU A 192 -4.73 -2.84 10.81
CA LEU A 192 -5.31 -1.52 11.03
C LEU A 192 -5.32 -1.26 12.53
N THR A 193 -4.56 -0.28 12.99
CA THR A 193 -4.51 0.11 14.40
C THR A 193 -5.17 1.47 14.58
N ALA A 194 -6.24 1.53 15.37
CA ALA A 194 -7.05 2.72 15.56
C ALA A 194 -7.12 3.11 17.05
N PRO A 195 -7.14 4.40 17.40
CA PRO A 195 -7.37 4.81 18.77
C PRO A 195 -8.82 4.52 19.19
N LYS A 196 -9.05 4.30 20.49
CA LYS A 196 -10.42 4.18 21.04
C LYS A 196 -11.17 5.51 20.99
N ALA A 197 -10.44 6.61 21.15
CA ALA A 197 -10.90 7.97 20.90
C ALA A 197 -11.20 8.18 19.40
N TYR A 198 -12.22 8.97 19.08
CA TYR A 198 -12.59 9.25 17.69
C TYR A 198 -11.81 10.43 17.11
N TYR A 199 -11.02 10.17 16.08
CA TYR A 199 -10.46 11.22 15.23
C TYR A 199 -10.86 10.88 13.80
N GLY A 200 -11.49 11.78 13.04
CA GLY A 200 -11.95 11.45 11.69
C GLY A 200 -10.78 11.24 10.72
N THR A 201 -9.75 12.08 10.82
CA THR A 201 -8.61 12.15 9.91
C THR A 201 -7.32 12.54 10.66
N PRO A 202 -6.14 12.40 10.04
CA PRO A 202 -4.91 12.95 10.61
C PRO A 202 -4.99 14.44 10.91
N ARG A 203 -5.69 15.21 10.06
CA ARG A 203 -5.93 16.65 10.28
C ARG A 203 -6.73 16.95 11.55
N ASP A 204 -7.70 16.09 11.90
CA ASP A 204 -8.48 16.26 13.13
C ASP A 204 -7.60 16.02 14.36
N LEU A 205 -6.74 14.99 14.30
CA LEU A 205 -5.79 14.70 15.38
C LEU A 205 -4.77 15.84 15.57
N LYS A 206 -4.27 16.47 14.49
CA LYS A 206 -3.30 17.58 14.60
C LYS A 206 -3.80 18.79 15.39
N GLN A 207 -5.12 18.95 15.53
CA GLN A 207 -5.71 20.05 16.29
C GLN A 207 -5.65 19.80 17.81
N CYS A 208 -5.24 18.60 18.21
CA CYS A 208 -5.17 18.16 19.60
C CYS A 208 -3.77 18.37 20.20
N SER A 209 -3.72 18.79 21.47
CA SER A 209 -2.45 18.94 22.21
C SER A 209 -1.67 17.63 22.38
N ASP A 210 -2.37 16.48 22.36
CA ASP A 210 -1.84 15.14 22.57
C ASP A 210 -1.60 14.36 21.26
N ALA A 211 -1.70 15.01 20.10
CA ALA A 211 -1.55 14.40 18.78
C ALA A 211 -0.30 13.50 18.67
N LEU A 212 0.86 14.00 19.11
CA LEU A 212 2.12 13.27 19.10
C LEU A 212 2.07 12.00 19.97
N SER A 213 1.44 12.09 21.14
CA SER A 213 1.29 10.95 22.05
C SER A 213 0.39 9.88 21.44
N VAL A 214 -0.70 10.27 20.76
CA VAL A 214 -1.59 9.34 20.06
C VAL A 214 -0.86 8.65 18.91
N ILE A 215 -0.11 9.39 18.09
CA ILE A 215 0.67 8.81 16.98
C ILE A 215 1.73 7.83 17.52
N GLU A 216 2.49 8.22 18.55
CA GLU A 216 3.49 7.35 19.17
C GLU A 216 2.85 6.07 19.72
N MET A 217 1.72 6.18 20.43
CA MET A 217 0.97 5.03 20.92
C MET A 217 0.57 4.10 19.77
N LEU A 218 -0.02 4.62 18.70
CA LEU A 218 -0.43 3.81 17.54
C LEU A 218 0.76 3.08 16.92
N LEU A 219 1.91 3.73 16.77
CA LEU A 219 3.15 3.12 16.24
C LEU A 219 3.68 1.99 17.13
N ARG A 220 3.60 2.14 18.46
CA ARG A 220 4.10 1.15 19.42
C ARG A 220 3.19 -0.07 19.46
N ASP A 221 1.88 0.15 19.53
CA ASP A 221 0.89 -0.91 19.63
C ASP A 221 0.85 -1.75 18.35
N SER A 222 0.85 -1.09 17.18
CA SER A 222 0.92 -1.77 15.89
C SER A 222 2.23 -2.55 15.71
N TRP A 223 3.38 -1.98 16.09
CA TRP A 223 4.68 -2.65 16.03
C TRP A 223 4.65 -3.93 16.84
N ASN A 224 4.35 -3.82 18.15
CA ASN A 224 4.34 -4.97 19.05
C ASN A 224 3.42 -6.09 18.57
N LEU A 225 2.23 -5.73 18.07
CA LEU A 225 1.29 -6.72 17.58
C LEU A 225 1.73 -7.33 16.24
N TYR A 226 2.21 -6.52 15.30
CA TYR A 226 2.68 -7.02 14.00
C TYR A 226 3.85 -7.98 14.17
N GLN A 227 4.84 -7.62 15.01
CA GLN A 227 6.00 -8.47 15.32
C GLN A 227 5.61 -9.81 15.95
N SER A 228 4.53 -9.85 16.74
CA SER A 228 4.09 -11.07 17.46
C SER A 228 3.06 -11.91 16.71
N ARG A 229 2.31 -11.33 15.76
CA ARG A 229 1.17 -12.00 15.10
C ARG A 229 1.32 -12.18 13.60
N VAL A 230 2.16 -11.40 12.94
CA VAL A 230 2.24 -11.35 11.47
C VAL A 230 3.63 -11.74 10.99
N HIS A 231 4.63 -10.88 11.19
CA HIS A 231 5.98 -11.11 10.69
C HIS A 231 6.99 -10.27 11.48
N ARG A 232 8.19 -10.83 11.72
CA ARG A 232 9.27 -10.14 12.43
C ARG A 232 10.14 -9.29 11.49
N GLY A 233 10.66 -8.17 11.96
CA GLY A 233 11.54 -7.29 11.20
C GLY A 233 10.88 -5.97 10.80
N SER A 234 11.48 -5.25 9.87
CA SER A 234 11.01 -3.91 9.52
C SER A 234 9.63 -3.89 8.85
N MET A 235 8.87 -2.84 9.12
CA MET A 235 7.51 -2.65 8.58
C MET A 235 7.27 -1.18 8.22
N HIS A 236 6.42 -0.97 7.23
CA HIS A 236 5.81 0.32 6.95
C HIS A 236 4.61 0.57 7.83
N GLN A 237 4.47 1.82 8.24
CA GLN A 237 3.37 2.31 9.05
C GLN A 237 2.86 3.61 8.44
N CYS A 238 1.63 3.58 7.96
CA CYS A 238 1.09 4.62 7.09
C CYS A 238 -0.27 5.13 7.55
N PHE A 239 -0.49 6.44 7.43
CA PHE A 239 -1.83 7.02 7.43
C PHE A 239 -2.21 7.39 6.01
N HIS A 240 -3.47 7.11 5.62
CA HIS A 240 -4.02 7.74 4.43
C HIS A 240 -4.12 9.25 4.61
N GLY A 241 -3.95 10.00 3.51
CA GLY A 241 -4.19 11.43 3.49
C GLY A 241 -5.64 11.76 3.86
N SER A 242 -5.86 12.92 4.48
CA SER A 242 -7.16 13.32 5.01
C SER A 242 -8.30 13.31 3.96
N ARG A 243 -7.95 13.57 2.69
CA ARG A 243 -8.89 13.58 1.54
C ARG A 243 -9.11 12.22 0.89
N THR A 244 -8.17 11.29 1.03
CA THR A 244 -8.18 9.96 0.37
C THR A 244 -8.65 8.84 1.30
N ALA A 245 -8.60 9.05 2.62
CA ALA A 245 -9.14 8.10 3.59
C ALA A 245 -10.64 7.84 3.34
N SER A 246 -10.95 6.58 2.98
CA SER A 246 -12.30 6.09 2.68
C SER A 246 -13.17 5.83 3.91
N VAL A 247 -12.57 5.82 5.10
CA VAL A 247 -13.23 5.70 6.39
C VAL A 247 -12.76 6.85 7.27
N LYS A 248 -13.68 7.71 7.73
CA LYS A 248 -13.36 8.81 8.65
C LYS A 248 -13.28 8.31 10.09
N TYR A 249 -12.31 7.45 10.33
CA TYR A 249 -11.92 7.00 11.66
C TYR A 249 -10.42 6.71 11.58
N LEU A 250 -9.61 7.53 12.22
CA LEU A 250 -8.15 7.51 12.13
C LEU A 250 -7.64 6.10 12.41
N HIS A 251 -6.82 5.60 11.51
CA HIS A 251 -6.20 4.30 11.67
C HIS A 251 -4.85 4.28 10.96
N LEU A 252 -3.90 3.63 11.61
CA LEU A 252 -2.56 3.38 11.12
C LEU A 252 -2.52 2.02 10.43
N GLN A 253 -2.04 2.00 9.20
CA GLN A 253 -1.90 0.79 8.39
C GLN A 253 -0.49 0.24 8.54
N SER A 254 -0.39 -1.06 8.78
CA SER A 254 0.85 -1.72 9.16
C SER A 254 1.08 -2.95 8.29
N PHE A 255 2.17 -2.95 7.54
CA PHE A 255 2.55 -4.01 6.61
C PHE A 255 4.07 -4.07 6.45
N CYS A 256 4.61 -5.19 6.00
CA CYS A 256 6.04 -5.42 5.78
C CYS A 256 6.71 -4.34 4.90
N SER A 257 7.99 -4.07 5.19
CA SER A 257 8.72 -2.92 4.62
C SER A 257 9.10 -3.02 3.15
N TYR A 258 8.80 -4.14 2.50
CA TYR A 258 9.09 -4.38 1.08
C TYR A 258 7.81 -4.54 0.25
N ALA A 259 6.65 -4.31 0.89
CA ALA A 259 5.36 -4.38 0.25
C ALA A 259 4.80 -3.00 -0.10
N SER A 260 3.78 -3.01 -0.95
CA SER A 260 2.91 -1.86 -1.20
C SER A 260 1.46 -2.17 -0.80
N PHE A 261 0.72 -1.14 -0.41
CA PHE A 261 -0.69 -1.24 -0.07
C PHE A 261 -1.40 0.09 -0.37
N HIS A 262 -2.42 0.06 -1.24
CA HIS A 262 -3.14 1.27 -1.69
C HIS A 262 -2.19 2.40 -2.13
N ALA A 263 -1.25 2.07 -3.01
CA ALA A 263 -0.17 2.93 -3.47
C ALA A 263 0.80 3.45 -2.38
N MET A 264 0.74 2.98 -1.13
CA MET A 264 1.68 3.33 -0.06
C MET A 264 2.75 2.24 0.14
N PRO A 265 4.01 2.58 0.48
CA PRO A 265 4.53 3.94 0.63
C PRO A 265 4.70 4.66 -0.71
N ASN A 266 4.54 5.99 -0.71
CA ASN A 266 4.87 6.87 -1.83
C ASN A 266 5.24 8.28 -1.32
N ASN A 267 5.70 9.16 -2.21
CA ASN A 267 6.10 10.54 -1.87
C ASN A 267 4.95 11.56 -1.97
N ASN A 268 3.74 11.13 -2.34
CA ASN A 268 2.55 11.97 -2.47
C ASN A 268 1.73 11.96 -1.17
N HIS A 269 1.92 12.98 -0.33
CA HIS A 269 1.25 13.11 0.96
C HIS A 269 -0.29 13.21 0.85
N ALA A 270 -0.84 13.56 -0.33
CA ALA A 270 -2.28 13.53 -0.54
C ALA A 270 -2.85 12.10 -0.51
N VAL A 271 -2.04 11.10 -0.91
CA VAL A 271 -2.41 9.67 -0.85
C VAL A 271 -2.18 9.12 0.55
N GLY A 272 -1.01 9.39 1.13
CA GLY A 272 -0.70 8.97 2.48
C GLY A 272 0.71 9.37 2.91
N VAL A 273 0.96 9.22 4.21
CA VAL A 273 2.24 9.49 4.84
C VAL A 273 2.70 8.23 5.57
N CYS A 274 3.94 7.84 5.33
CA CYS A 274 4.49 6.57 5.80
C CYS A 274 5.82 6.76 6.49
N VAL A 275 6.07 5.92 7.49
CA VAL A 275 7.39 5.71 8.08
C VAL A 275 7.76 4.24 7.98
N LYS A 276 9.05 3.97 7.88
CA LYS A 276 9.61 2.62 8.07
C LYS A 276 10.10 2.52 9.51
N MET A 277 9.59 1.55 10.25
CA MET A 277 10.03 1.25 11.61
C MET A 277 10.79 -0.07 11.60
N GLU A 278 11.91 -0.12 12.32
CA GLU A 278 12.83 -1.27 12.41
C GLU A 278 13.01 -1.72 13.86
N SER A 279 12.68 -0.87 14.84
CA SER A 279 12.71 -1.20 16.26
C SER A 279 11.72 -0.34 17.06
N LEU A 280 11.32 -0.83 18.23
CA LEU A 280 10.38 -0.13 19.12
C LEU A 280 10.90 1.25 19.58
N SER A 281 12.22 1.41 19.74
CA SER A 281 12.83 2.67 20.21
C SER A 281 12.67 3.83 19.23
N GLN A 282 12.39 3.56 17.95
CA GLN A 282 12.17 4.59 16.93
C GLN A 282 10.77 5.23 17.01
N ALA A 283 9.84 4.68 17.79
CA ALA A 283 8.45 5.14 17.78
C ALA A 283 8.30 6.65 18.03
N SER A 284 9.02 7.20 19.01
CA SER A 284 8.90 8.61 19.36
C SER A 284 9.44 9.55 18.27
N SER A 285 10.57 9.22 17.63
CA SER A 285 11.12 10.04 16.53
C SER A 285 10.26 9.93 15.27
N LEU A 286 9.79 8.73 14.93
CA LEU A 286 8.90 8.51 13.79
C LEU A 286 7.52 9.16 14.00
N ALA A 287 7.02 9.23 15.24
CA ALA A 287 5.78 9.96 15.55
C ALA A 287 5.90 11.45 15.20
N ARG A 288 7.03 12.08 15.54
CA ARG A 288 7.32 13.47 15.16
C ARG A 288 7.42 13.64 13.64
N GLN A 289 8.03 12.69 12.95
CA GLN A 289 8.11 12.69 11.50
C GLN A 289 6.72 12.63 10.85
N LEU A 290 5.89 11.65 11.23
CA LEU A 290 4.52 11.53 10.73
C LEU A 290 3.69 12.78 11.04
N TYR A 291 3.77 13.29 12.28
CA TYR A 291 3.07 14.52 12.66
C TYR A 291 3.44 15.68 11.75
N ASN A 292 4.71 15.88 11.44
CA ASN A 292 5.12 16.98 10.56
C ASN A 292 4.64 16.82 9.11
N GLN A 293 4.41 15.59 8.65
CA GLN A 293 4.00 15.29 7.28
C GLN A 293 2.48 15.23 7.07
N MET A 294 1.67 15.09 8.13
CA MET A 294 0.21 15.04 8.03
C MET A 294 -0.37 16.39 7.55
N GLU A 295 -1.22 16.38 6.53
CA GLU A 295 -1.94 17.56 6.02
C GLU A 295 -3.47 17.47 6.19
#